data_AF-A0A1H6YKJ0-F1
#
_entry.id   AF-A0A1H6YKJ0-F1
#
_cell.length_a   1.000
_cell.length_b   1.000
_cell.length_c   1.000
_cell.angle_alpha   90.00
_cell.angle_beta   90.00
_cell.angle_gamma   90.00
#
_symmetry.space_group_name_H-M   'P 1'
#
loop_
_entity.id
_entity.type
_entity.pdbx_description
1 polymer ?
#
loop_
_entity_poly.entity_id
_entity_poly.type
_entity_poly.pdbx_seq_one_letter_code
_entity_poly.pdbx_strand_id
1 'polypeptide(L)'
;MYTAITLNGDTDIYFNDQLLFRCLTIKGFFKSKFYIEDVSKKKLLELEIRDFLGFNKKYFLKRHCFEKDIDLYKFKSKLCLKVDNDIILLNKKIRPWKFEGDFIINNISVR
;
A
#
# COMPACT_ATOMS: atom_id res chain seq x y z
N MET A 1 -16.47 11.73 6.54
CA MET A 1 -15.08 12.18 6.26
C MET A 1 -14.16 10.97 6.35
N TYR A 2 -13.24 10.82 5.41
CA TYR A 2 -12.17 9.81 5.49
C TYR A 2 -11.02 10.33 6.35
N THR A 3 -10.43 9.47 7.17
CA THR A 3 -9.22 9.77 7.96
C THR A 3 -8.28 8.56 7.93
N ALA A 4 -6.97 8.80 8.02
CA ALA A 4 -5.98 7.74 8.14
C ALA A 4 -5.09 7.96 9.38
N ILE A 5 -4.90 6.89 10.17
CA ILE A 5 -4.03 6.91 11.35
C ILE A 5 -2.88 5.94 11.09
N THR A 6 -1.65 6.46 11.09
CA THR A 6 -0.45 5.64 10.89
C THR A 6 0.31 5.47 12.20
N LEU A 7 0.49 4.23 12.64
CA LEU A 7 1.26 3.87 13.83
C LEU A 7 2.27 2.78 13.46
N ASN A 8 3.55 2.98 13.77
CA ASN A 8 4.63 2.01 13.52
C ASN A 8 4.80 1.53 12.05
N GLY A 9 4.11 2.15 11.08
CA GLY A 9 4.19 1.79 9.66
C GLY A 9 3.03 0.96 9.16
N ASP A 10 2.08 0.71 10.05
CA ASP A 10 0.76 0.23 9.70
C ASP A 10 -0.18 1.45 9.67
N THR A 11 -1.13 1.43 8.75
CA THR A 11 -2.08 2.53 8.53
C THR A 11 -3.49 2.01 8.59
N ASP A 12 -4.27 2.53 9.55
CA ASP A 12 -5.69 2.26 9.69
C ASP A 12 -6.47 3.37 8.99
N ILE A 13 -7.42 3.00 8.13
CA ILE A 13 -8.26 3.91 7.35
C ILE A 13 -9.68 3.88 7.89
N TYR A 14 -10.22 5.05 8.19
CA TYR A 14 -11.55 5.21 8.76
C TYR A 14 -12.45 6.02 7.81
N PHE A 15 -13.75 5.77 7.89
CA PHE A 15 -14.79 6.59 7.30
C PHE A 15 -15.84 6.89 8.36
N ASN A 16 -16.07 8.17 8.66
CA ASN A 16 -16.97 8.58 9.74
C ASN A 16 -16.65 7.85 11.06
N ASP A 17 -15.38 7.84 11.45
CA ASP A 17 -14.84 7.18 12.66
C ASP A 17 -14.98 5.65 12.72
N GLN A 18 -15.51 5.02 11.67
CA GLN A 18 -15.55 3.56 11.54
C GLN A 18 -14.33 3.07 10.78
N LEU A 19 -13.61 2.11 11.37
CA LEU A 19 -12.50 1.44 10.71
C LEU A 19 -13.00 0.71 9.46
N LEU A 20 -12.39 0.98 8.31
CA LEU A 20 -12.68 0.29 7.05
C LEU A 20 -11.60 -0.74 6.73
N PHE A 21 -10.35 -0.29 6.75
CA PHE A 21 -9.21 -1.08 6.28
C PHE A 21 -8.00 -0.91 7.18
N ARG A 22 -7.17 -1.95 7.22
CA ARG A 22 -5.81 -1.87 7.78
C ARG A 22 -4.79 -2.17 6.70
N CYS A 23 -3.79 -1.32 6.61
CA CYS A 23 -2.63 -1.49 5.75
C CYS A 23 -1.47 -1.95 6.62
N LEU A 24 -0.98 -3.16 6.39
CA LEU A 24 0.01 -3.80 7.25
C LEU A 24 1.29 -4.14 6.48
N THR A 25 2.43 -3.97 7.14
CA THR A 25 3.74 -4.34 6.58
C THR A 25 4.44 -5.41 7.43
N ILE A 26 4.56 -6.63 6.91
CA ILE A 26 5.37 -7.69 7.51
C ILE A 26 6.76 -7.68 6.88
N LYS A 27 7.80 -7.60 7.72
CA LYS A 27 9.20 -7.60 7.27
C LYS A 27 9.84 -8.97 7.40
N GLY A 28 10.62 -9.32 6.38
CA GLY A 28 11.56 -10.44 6.41
C GLY A 28 12.88 -10.00 5.77
N PHE A 29 13.94 -10.79 5.98
CA PHE A 29 15.32 -10.40 5.66
C PHE A 29 15.58 -10.17 4.15
N PHE A 30 14.93 -10.95 3.28
CA PHE A 30 15.04 -10.82 1.80
C PHE A 30 13.68 -10.54 1.13
N LYS A 31 12.63 -10.55 1.94
CA LYS A 31 11.25 -10.58 1.47
C LYS A 31 10.36 -9.96 2.52
N SER A 32 9.75 -8.85 2.17
CA SER A 32 8.69 -8.21 2.93
C SER A 32 7.35 -8.40 2.24
N LYS A 33 6.28 -8.24 2.99
CA LYS A 33 4.91 -8.25 2.49
C LYS A 33 4.20 -6.98 2.94
N PHE A 34 3.46 -6.38 2.03
CA PHE A 34 2.50 -5.34 2.34
C PHE A 34 1.13 -5.86 1.96
N TYR A 35 0.12 -5.66 2.79
CA TYR A 35 -1.24 -6.03 2.43
C TYR A 35 -2.26 -5.10 3.05
N ILE A 36 -3.42 -5.06 2.41
CA ILE A 36 -4.60 -4.33 2.89
C ILE A 36 -5.64 -5.39 3.28
N GLU A 37 -6.16 -5.29 4.49
CA GLU A 37 -7.25 -6.14 4.99
C GLU A 37 -8.47 -5.31 5.37
N ASP A 38 -9.66 -5.92 5.26
CA ASP A 38 -10.89 -5.37 5.81
C ASP A 38 -11.03 -5.66 7.31
N VAL A 39 -12.11 -5.15 7.91
CA VAL A 39 -12.45 -5.40 9.33
C VAL A 39 -12.64 -6.88 9.68
N SER A 40 -12.90 -7.74 8.69
CA SER A 40 -13.02 -9.19 8.84
C SER A 40 -11.67 -9.92 8.68
N LYS A 41 -10.56 -9.18 8.57
CA LYS A 41 -9.18 -9.70 8.31
C LYS A 41 -9.03 -10.39 6.96
N LYS A 42 -9.96 -10.16 6.02
CA LYS A 42 -9.82 -10.67 4.67
C LYS A 42 -8.85 -9.77 3.92
N LYS A 43 -7.79 -10.36 3.37
CA LYS A 43 -6.82 -9.65 2.54
C LYS A 43 -7.45 -9.24 1.21
N LEU A 44 -7.58 -7.95 0.99
CA LEU A 44 -8.07 -7.34 -0.24
C LEU A 44 -6.96 -7.19 -1.28
N LEU A 45 -5.74 -6.91 -0.83
CA LEU A 45 -4.55 -6.73 -1.68
C LEU A 45 -3.32 -7.26 -0.94
N GLU A 46 -2.46 -8.01 -1.62
CA GLU A 46 -1.15 -8.43 -1.10
C GLU A 46 -0.06 -8.13 -2.12
N LEU A 47 0.91 -7.31 -1.71
CA LEU A 47 2.17 -7.04 -2.41
C LEU A 47 3.30 -7.81 -1.74
N GLU A 48 4.08 -8.51 -2.55
CA GLU A 48 5.37 -9.04 -2.16
C GLU A 48 6.46 -8.05 -2.56
N ILE A 49 7.33 -7.72 -1.62
CA ILE A 49 8.45 -6.81 -1.81
C ILE A 49 9.72 -7.62 -1.63
N ARG A 50 10.44 -7.85 -2.72
CA ARG A 50 11.77 -8.49 -2.67
C ARG A 50 12.83 -7.42 -2.69
N ASP A 51 13.77 -7.51 -1.76
CA ASP A 51 14.96 -6.67 -1.75
C ASP A 51 16.20 -7.52 -1.47
N PHE A 52 17.33 -7.07 -1.98
CA PHE A 52 18.63 -7.64 -1.67
C PHE A 52 19.36 -6.64 -0.79
N LEU A 53 19.56 -6.97 0.48
CA LEU A 53 20.20 -6.09 1.48
C LEU A 53 19.53 -4.71 1.61
N GLY A 54 18.22 -4.61 1.34
CA GLY A 54 17.47 -3.35 1.38
C GLY A 54 17.65 -2.43 0.16
N PHE A 55 18.52 -2.79 -0.79
CA PHE A 55 18.74 -2.08 -2.04
C PHE A 55 17.89 -2.68 -3.18
N ASN A 56 17.49 -1.84 -4.15
CA ASN A 56 16.75 -2.23 -5.35
C ASN A 56 15.52 -3.13 -5.11
N LYS A 57 14.47 -2.53 -4.51
CA LYS A 57 13.21 -3.22 -4.27
C LYS A 57 12.45 -3.54 -5.56
N LYS A 58 12.08 -4.81 -5.71
CA LYS A 58 11.11 -5.30 -6.71
C LYS A 58 9.79 -5.59 -6.01
N TYR A 59 8.70 -5.16 -6.64
CA TYR A 59 7.35 -5.28 -6.09
C TYR A 59 6.53 -6.20 -6.99
N PHE A 60 5.75 -7.08 -6.37
CA PHE A 60 4.94 -8.06 -7.08
C PHE A 60 3.53 -8.06 -6.47
N LEU A 61 2.51 -7.82 -7.28
CA LEU A 61 1.14 -8.04 -6.88
C LEU A 61 0.91 -9.56 -6.79
N LYS A 62 0.68 -10.08 -5.59
CA LYS A 62 0.48 -11.52 -5.35
C LYS A 62 -0.97 -11.94 -5.35
N ARG A 63 -1.83 -11.06 -4.83
CA ARG A 63 -3.26 -11.31 -4.71
C ARG A 63 -3.99 -9.98 -4.68
N HIS A 64 -5.16 -9.97 -5.29
CA HIS A 64 -6.17 -8.97 -5.03
C HIS A 64 -7.57 -9.61 -5.10
N CYS A 65 -8.55 -8.97 -4.46
CA CYS A 65 -9.96 -9.41 -4.46
C CYS A 65 -10.91 -8.36 -5.03
N PHE A 66 -10.38 -7.46 -5.87
CA PHE A 66 -11.19 -6.47 -6.59
C PHE A 66 -11.58 -7.04 -7.95
N GLU A 67 -12.79 -6.71 -8.40
CA GLU A 67 -13.29 -7.04 -9.74
C GLU A 67 -12.61 -6.22 -10.85
N LYS A 68 -11.88 -5.18 -10.45
CA LYS A 68 -11.15 -4.26 -11.33
C LYS A 68 -9.77 -4.80 -11.66
N ASP A 69 -9.27 -4.45 -12.84
CA ASP A 69 -7.90 -4.72 -13.24
C ASP A 69 -6.95 -3.82 -12.44
N ILE A 70 -5.95 -4.46 -11.82
CA ILE A 70 -4.96 -3.77 -10.98
C ILE A 70 -3.57 -4.04 -11.51
N ASP A 71 -2.92 -2.96 -11.93
CA ASP A 71 -1.53 -2.99 -12.39
C ASP A 71 -0.61 -2.29 -11.40
N LEU A 72 0.53 -2.91 -11.15
CA LEU A 72 1.60 -2.33 -10.35
C LEU A 72 2.77 -1.97 -11.24
N TYR A 73 3.15 -0.70 -11.27
CA TYR A 73 4.25 -0.22 -12.12
C TYR A 73 5.01 0.93 -11.45
N LYS A 74 6.18 1.26 -12.02
CA LYS A 74 6.97 2.42 -11.58
C LYS A 74 6.84 3.54 -12.60
N PHE A 75 6.47 4.74 -12.14
CA PHE A 75 6.48 5.96 -12.95
C PHE A 75 7.34 7.02 -12.25
N LYS A 76 8.35 7.56 -12.95
CA LYS A 76 9.30 8.53 -12.39
C LYS A 76 9.83 8.13 -11.01
N SER A 77 10.24 6.85 -10.87
CA SER A 77 10.75 6.25 -9.62
C SER A 77 9.75 6.10 -8.46
N LYS A 78 8.47 6.45 -8.67
CA LYS A 78 7.39 6.22 -7.69
C LYS A 78 6.65 4.93 -8.01
N LEU A 79 6.32 4.17 -6.98
CA LEU A 79 5.48 2.98 -7.12
C LEU A 79 4.03 3.45 -7.31
N CYS A 80 3.39 2.97 -8.36
CA CYS A 80 2.04 3.34 -8.73
C CYS A 80 1.19 2.07 -8.81
N LEU A 81 -0.02 2.16 -8.27
CA LEU A 81 -1.08 1.19 -8.47
C LEU A 81 -2.09 1.81 -9.43
N LYS A 82 -2.21 1.29 -10.65
CA LYS A 82 -3.28 1.68 -11.57
C LYS A 82 -4.47 0.76 -11.34
N VAL A 83 -5.63 1.35 -11.18
CA VAL A 83 -6.92 0.66 -11.01
C VAL A 83 -7.85 1.24 -12.06
N ASP A 84 -8.18 0.47 -13.08
CA ASP A 84 -8.86 0.97 -14.29
C ASP A 84 -8.14 2.21 -14.89
N ASN A 85 -8.74 3.39 -14.76
CA ASN A 85 -8.19 4.67 -15.24
C ASN A 85 -7.55 5.52 -14.13
N ASP A 86 -7.72 5.13 -12.86
CA ASP A 86 -7.20 5.87 -11.72
C ASP A 86 -5.77 5.41 -11.39
N ILE A 87 -4.93 6.36 -10.98
CA ILE A 87 -3.54 6.08 -10.55
C ILE A 87 -3.40 6.46 -9.08
N ILE A 88 -3.13 5.45 -8.25
CA ILE A 88 -2.82 5.61 -6.85
C ILE A 88 -1.31 5.60 -6.67
N LEU A 89 -0.77 6.70 -6.18
CA LEU A 89 0.65 6.77 -5.84
C LEU A 89 0.88 6.09 -4.48
N LEU A 90 1.83 5.15 -4.45
CA LEU A 90 2.34 4.55 -3.23
C LEU A 90 3.67 5.24 -2.91
N ASN A 91 3.58 6.44 -2.34
CA ASN A 91 4.75 7.22 -1.98
C ASN A 91 5.44 6.63 -0.75
N LYS A 92 6.77 6.70 -0.71
CA LYS A 92 7.58 6.31 0.44
C LYS A 92 8.06 7.57 1.15
N LYS A 93 7.65 7.82 2.39
CA LYS A 93 8.34 8.79 3.25
C LYS A 93 9.73 8.30 3.63
N ILE A 94 10.62 9.26 3.93
CA ILE A 94 12.10 9.27 3.97
C ILE A 94 12.74 8.26 4.97
N ARG A 95 12.30 7.00 5.00
CA ARG A 95 12.95 5.92 5.73
C ARG A 95 13.26 4.78 4.77
N PRO A 96 14.54 4.44 4.52
CA PRO A 96 14.96 3.37 3.61
C PRO A 96 14.21 2.03 3.83
N TRP A 97 13.71 1.80 5.04
CA TRP A 97 13.14 0.57 5.55
C TRP A 97 11.61 0.59 5.81
N LYS A 98 10.86 1.63 5.45
CA LYS A 98 9.44 1.75 5.83
C LYS A 98 8.54 2.07 4.63
N PHE A 99 7.43 1.34 4.50
CA PHE A 99 6.35 1.65 3.56
C PHE A 99 5.30 2.39 4.40
N GLU A 100 5.08 3.66 4.11
CA GLU A 100 4.00 4.46 4.70
C GLU A 100 3.16 4.90 3.51
N GLY A 101 1.99 4.29 3.32
CA GLY A 101 1.16 4.54 2.15
C GLY A 101 0.53 5.92 2.22
N ASP A 102 1.16 6.94 1.64
CA ASP A 102 0.45 8.17 1.29
C ASP A 102 -0.41 7.85 0.07
N PHE A 103 -1.70 7.53 0.27
CA PHE A 103 -2.64 7.26 -0.81
C PHE A 103 -3.10 8.58 -1.45
N ILE A 104 -2.59 8.87 -2.65
CA ILE A 104 -3.05 10.00 -3.45
C ILE A 104 -4.03 9.47 -4.49
N ILE A 105 -5.30 9.89 -4.42
CA ILE A 105 -6.34 9.56 -5.39
C ILE A 105 -6.62 10.83 -6.18
N ASN A 106 -6.42 10.82 -7.51
CA ASN A 106 -6.77 11.93 -8.41
C ASN A 106 -6.21 13.30 -7.96
N ASN A 107 -4.93 13.34 -7.60
CA ASN A 107 -4.21 14.53 -7.08
C ASN A 107 -4.74 15.09 -5.75
N ILE A 108 -5.70 14.43 -5.11
CA ILE A 108 -6.17 14.76 -3.77
C ILE A 108 -5.41 13.86 -2.80
N SER A 109 -4.63 14.50 -1.92
CA SER A 109 -3.99 13.81 -0.81
C SER A 109 -5.08 13.42 0.18
N VAL A 110 -5.32 12.13 0.35
CA VAL A 110 -6.10 11.64 1.48
C VAL A 110 -5.11 11.56 2.65
N ARG A 111 -5.25 12.47 3.62
CA ARG A 111 -4.50 12.47 4.88
C ARG A 111 -5.36 11.88 5.99
#